data_AF-X1VJI3-F1
#
_entry.id   AF-X1VJI3-F1
#
_cell.length_a   1.000
_cell.length_b   1.000
_cell.length_c   1.000
_cell.angle_alpha   90.00
_cell.angle_beta   90.00
_cell.angle_gamma   90.00
#
_symmetry.space_group_name_H-M   'P 1'
#
loop_
_entity.id
_entity.type
_entity.pdbx_description
1 polymer ?
#
loop_
_entity_poly.entity_id
_entity_poly.type
_entity_poly.pdbx_seq_one_letter_code
_entity_poly.pdbx_strand_id
1 'polypeptide(L)' 'MLLGLDEYSRELARILRETLAAGSARDRDKMLELAKDLEKLARG' A
#
# COMPACT_ATOMS: atom_id res chain seq x y z
N MET A 1 -6.81 20.44 8.26
CA MET A 1 -6.12 19.80 7.12
C MET A 1 -6.85 18.52 6.77
N LEU A 2 -7.86 18.58 5.90
CA LEU A 2 -8.62 17.40 5.44
C LEU A 2 -8.02 16.76 4.17
N LEU A 3 -7.31 17.55 3.35
CA LEU A 3 -6.68 17.10 2.10
C LEU A 3 -5.66 15.96 2.28
N GLY A 4 -4.88 15.96 3.37
CA GLY A 4 -3.87 14.91 3.61
C GLY A 4 -4.45 13.56 4.01
N LEU A 5 -5.64 13.53 4.63
CA LEU A 5 -6.32 12.28 4.99
C LEU A 5 -6.93 11.58 3.77
N ASP A 6 -7.41 12.35 2.80
CA ASP A 6 -7.96 11.81 1.55
C ASP A 6 -6.86 11.17 0.68
N GLU A 7 -5.70 11.81 0.61
CA GLU A 7 -4.53 11.27 -0.11
C GLU A 7 -3.99 10.02 0.57
N TYR A 8 -3.81 10.05 1.90
CA TYR A 8 -3.40 8.90 2.69
C TYR A 8 -4.35 7.70 2.48
N SER A 9 -5.66 7.94 2.57
CA SER A 9 -6.68 6.88 2.43
C SER A 9 -6.68 6.29 1.03
N ARG A 10 -6.49 7.13 -0.01
CA ARG A 10 -6.41 6.67 -1.40
C ARG A 10 -5.19 5.80 -1.64
N GLU A 11 -4.04 6.22 -1.12
CA GLU A 11 -2.78 5.50 -1.29
C GLU A 11 -2.76 4.19 -0.52
N LEU A 12 -3.26 4.19 0.72
CA LEU A 12 -3.46 2.97 1.50
C LEU A 12 -4.36 1.98 0.76
N ALA A 13 -5.50 2.45 0.25
CA ALA A 13 -6.42 1.59 -0.49
C ALA A 13 -5.78 1.02 -1.77
N ARG A 14 -4.88 1.75 -2.43
CA ARG A 14 -4.11 1.26 -3.58
C ARG A 14 -3.17 0.12 -3.15
N ILE A 15 -2.33 0.36 -2.15
CA ILE A 15 -1.35 -0.63 -1.65
C ILE A 15 -2.04 -1.93 -1.24
N LEU A 16 -3.17 -1.84 -0.53
CA LEU A 16 -3.92 -3.02 -0.09
C LEU A 16 -4.48 -3.83 -1.26
N ARG A 17 -5.05 -3.18 -2.28
CA ARG A 17 -5.54 -3.89 -3.48
C ARG A 17 -4.42 -4.60 -4.24
N GLU A 18 -3.29 -3.93 -4.42
CA GLU A 18 -2.13 -4.53 -5.08
C GLU A 18 -1.55 -5.69 -4.28
N THR A 19 -1.57 -5.61 -2.94
CA THR A 19 -1.08 -6.68 -2.07
C THR A 19 -1.93 -7.94 -2.23
N LEU A 20 -3.26 -7.80 -2.30
CA LEU A 20 -4.15 -8.94 -2.54
C LEU A 20 -3.90 -9.59 -3.91
N ALA A 21 -3.69 -8.78 -4.95
CA ALA A 21 -3.38 -9.27 -6.28
C ALA A 21 -2.02 -10.00 -6.33
N ALA A 22 -0.98 -9.41 -5.74
CA ALA A 22 0.35 -10.01 -5.64
C ALA A 22 0.32 -11.32 -4.81
N GLY A 23 -0.40 -11.33 -3.69
CA GLY A 23 -0.60 -12.52 -2.87
C GLY A 23 -1.29 -13.66 -3.62
N SER A 24 -2.32 -13.33 -4.41
CA SER A 24 -3.00 -14.31 -5.29
C SER A 24 -2.04 -14.93 -6.31
N ALA A 25 -1.17 -14.10 -6.92
CA ALA A 25 -0.14 -14.55 -7.86
C ALA A 25 1.06 -15.23 -7.19
N ARG A 26 1.13 -15.22 -5.85
CA ARG A 26 2.31 -15.62 -5.05
C ARG A 26 3.58 -14.85 -5.42
N ASP A 27 3.42 -13.62 -5.89
CA ASP A 27 4.52 -12.73 -6.23
C ASP A 27 5.13 -12.15 -4.94
N ARG A 28 6.14 -12.85 -4.41
CA ARG A 28 6.77 -12.52 -3.13
C ARG A 28 7.56 -11.22 -3.19
N ASP A 29 8.21 -10.95 -4.32
CA ASP A 29 9.00 -9.74 -4.50
C ASP A 29 8.07 -8.53 -4.50
N LYS A 30 6.95 -8.60 -5.22
CA LYS A 30 5.97 -7.52 -5.21
C LYS A 30 5.31 -7.30 -3.86
N MET A 31 4.99 -8.38 -3.14
CA MET A 31 4.49 -8.27 -1.76
C MET A 31 5.49 -7.57 -0.83
N LEU A 32 6.79 -7.82 -0.97
CA LEU A 32 7.82 -7.18 -0.16
C LEU A 32 7.98 -5.68 -0.51
N GLU A 33 7.88 -5.32 -1.79
CA GLU A 33 7.84 -3.90 -2.20
C GLU A 33 6.65 -3.16 -1.57
N LEU A 34 5.45 -3.74 -1.69
CA LEU A 34 4.22 -3.14 -1.17
C LEU A 34 4.23 -3.02 0.36
N ALA A 35 4.82 -3.98 1.06
CA ALA A 35 5.02 -3.89 2.51
C ALA A 35 5.91 -2.70 2.90
N LYS A 36 7.00 -2.46 2.15
CA LYS A 36 7.87 -1.29 2.38
C LYS A 36 7.15 0.02 2.08
N ASP A 37 6.32 0.06 1.04
CA ASP A 37 5.53 1.25 0.72
C ASP A 37 4.47 1.52 1.80
N LEU A 38 3.87 0.48 2.38
CA LEU A 38 2.98 0.61 3.54
C LEU A 38 3.71 1.18 4.76
N GLU A 39 4.93 0.71 5.04
CA GLU A 39 5.75 1.27 6.12
C GLU A 39 6.11 2.74 5.91
N LYS A 40 6.42 3.15 4.67
CA LYS A 40 6.68 4.56 4.34
C LYS A 40 5.42 5.40 4.56
N LEU A 41 4.28 4.94 4.05
CA LEU A 41 3.01 5.63 4.18
C LEU A 41 2.65 5.86 5.66
N ALA A 42 2.88 4.86 6.51
CA ALA A 42 2.64 4.95 7.96
C ALA A 42 3.60 5.91 8.69
N ARG A 43 4.76 6.25 8.12
CA ARG A 43 5.74 7.16 8.73
C ARG A 43 5.43 8.64 8.51
N GLY A 44 4.56 8.98 7.54
CA GLY A 44 4.15 10.36 7.24
C GLY A 44 5.14 11.11 6.36
#